data_AF-A0A969TCU5-F1
#
_entry.id   AF-A0A969TCU5-F1
#
_cell.length_a   1.000
_cell.length_b   1.000
_cell.length_c   1.000
_cell.angle_alpha   90.00
_cell.angle_beta   90.00
_cell.angle_gamma   90.00
#
_symmetry.space_group_name_H-M   'P 1'
#
loop_
_entity.id
_entity.type
_entity.pdbx_description
1 polymer ?
#
loop_
_entity_poly.entity_id
_entity_poly.type
_entity_poly.pdbx_seq_one_letter_code
_entity_poly.pdbx_strand_id
1 'polypeptide(L)'
;MQEFSSEAQEMGSILKESSRVVQAITDCDQTYICLWSHAGWTPGHIHYVVQPAYNSQQEQFSNPGPVLQKEMFANKEPLVVAEVEAFCDRASTIFSTANF
;
A
#
# COMPACT_ATOMS: atom_id res chain seq x y z
N MET A 1 31.21 -5.78 -2.80
CA MET A 1 29.89 -5.28 -2.37
C MET A 1 29.12 -5.00 -3.65
N GLN A 2 27.98 -5.66 -3.85
CA GLN A 2 27.21 -5.52 -5.07
C GLN A 2 26.48 -4.17 -5.03
N GLU A 3 26.73 -3.29 -6.01
CA GLU A 3 25.96 -2.05 -6.11
C GLU A 3 24.56 -2.38 -6.63
N PHE A 4 23.54 -2.06 -5.83
CA PHE A 4 22.15 -2.13 -6.28
C PHE A 4 21.87 -1.01 -7.27
N SER A 5 20.94 -1.22 -8.21
CA SER A 5 20.49 -0.13 -9.11
C SER A 5 19.95 1.05 -8.30
N SER A 6 20.03 2.26 -8.85
CA SER A 6 19.43 3.46 -8.23
C SER A 6 17.95 3.24 -7.91
N GLU A 7 17.24 2.56 -8.81
CA GLU A 7 15.85 2.16 -8.64
C GLU A 7 15.66 1.32 -7.35
N ALA A 8 16.50 0.31 -7.13
CA ALA A 8 16.42 -0.53 -5.95
C ALA A 8 16.78 0.22 -4.65
N GLN A 9 17.62 1.25 -4.74
CA GLN A 9 17.98 2.09 -3.59
C GLN A 9 16.83 3.05 -3.20
N GLU A 10 16.11 3.59 -4.18
CA GLU A 10 14.98 4.51 -3.96
C GLU A 10 13.74 3.82 -3.36
N MET A 11 13.63 2.49 -3.53
CA MET A 11 12.49 1.71 -3.02
C MET A 11 12.29 1.84 -1.51
N GLY A 12 13.37 1.97 -0.73
CA GLY A 12 13.25 2.15 0.72
C GLY A 12 12.54 3.45 1.09
N SER A 13 12.98 4.57 0.51
CA SER A 13 12.41 5.90 0.76
C SER A 13 10.94 5.96 0.34
N ILE A 14 10.60 5.49 -0.87
CA ILE A 14 9.23 5.58 -1.37
C ILE A 14 8.24 4.74 -0.56
N LEU A 15 8.63 3.53 -0.13
CA LEU A 15 7.77 2.65 0.68
C LEU A 15 7.58 3.20 2.09
N LYS A 16 8.65 3.75 2.68
CA LYS A 16 8.57 4.43 3.98
C LYS A 16 7.61 5.61 3.93
N GLU A 17 7.76 6.50 2.95
CA GLU A 17 6.90 7.69 2.84
C GLU A 17 5.46 7.31 2.49
N SER A 18 5.25 6.33 1.62
CA SER A 18 3.91 5.82 1.31
C SER A 18 3.20 5.27 2.55
N SER A 19 3.91 4.52 3.39
CA SER A 19 3.38 4.03 4.66
C SER A 19 2.98 5.17 5.60
N ARG A 20 3.84 6.19 5.72
CA ARG A 20 3.55 7.40 6.51
C ARG A 20 2.31 8.14 6.02
N VAL A 21 2.17 8.32 4.69
CA VAL A 21 1.02 9.00 4.09
C VAL A 21 -0.28 8.24 4.35
N VAL A 22 -0.29 6.92 4.11
CA VAL A 22 -1.47 6.08 4.37
C VAL A 22 -1.86 6.18 5.84
N GLN A 23 -0.91 5.95 6.75
CA GLN A 23 -1.12 6.04 8.19
C GLN A 23 -1.69 7.40 8.62
N ALA A 24 -1.18 8.50 8.07
CA ALA A 24 -1.63 9.85 8.40
C ALA A 24 -3.05 10.18 7.92
N ILE A 25 -3.49 9.60 6.79
CA ILE A 25 -4.82 9.88 6.23
C ILE A 25 -5.88 8.98 6.85
N THR A 26 -5.53 7.72 7.13
CA THR A 26 -6.51 6.70 7.48
C THR A 26 -6.56 6.41 8.99
N ASP A 27 -5.56 6.86 9.75
CA ASP A 27 -5.44 6.58 11.19
C ASP A 27 -5.52 5.07 11.49
N CYS A 28 -4.89 4.25 10.65
CA CYS A 28 -4.95 2.80 10.78
C CYS A 28 -4.10 2.29 11.95
N ASP A 29 -4.41 1.11 12.49
CA ASP A 29 -3.57 0.53 13.56
C ASP A 29 -2.21 0.07 13.03
N GLN A 30 -2.15 -0.33 11.76
CA GLN A 30 -0.95 -0.81 11.09
C GLN A 30 -1.02 -0.57 9.58
N THR A 31 0.14 -0.42 8.92
CA THR A 31 0.23 -0.44 7.45
C THR A 31 0.98 -1.69 6.97
N TYR A 32 0.37 -2.44 6.05
CA TYR A 32 1.02 -3.55 5.35
C TYR A 32 1.61 -3.09 4.02
N ILE A 33 2.82 -3.56 3.71
CA ILE A 33 3.47 -3.34 2.42
C ILE A 33 3.79 -4.69 1.79
N CYS A 34 3.11 -5.01 0.70
CA CYS A 34 3.25 -6.31 0.03
C CYS A 34 3.65 -6.12 -1.44
N LEU A 35 4.69 -6.82 -1.89
CA LEU A 35 5.02 -6.94 -3.30
C LEU A 35 4.14 -8.01 -3.95
N TRP A 36 3.53 -7.65 -5.07
CA TRP A 36 2.71 -8.51 -5.91
C TRP A 36 3.26 -8.55 -7.33
N SER A 37 3.23 -9.74 -7.93
CA SER A 37 3.44 -9.94 -9.36
C SER A 37 2.29 -10.79 -9.90
N HIS A 38 1.66 -10.34 -10.97
CA HIS A 38 0.52 -11.03 -11.61
C HIS A 38 0.88 -11.58 -13.00
N ALA A 39 2.15 -11.55 -13.39
CA ALA A 39 2.63 -11.93 -14.71
C ALA A 39 2.73 -13.45 -14.95
N GLY A 40 1.84 -14.25 -14.33
CA GLY A 40 1.70 -15.67 -14.64
C GLY A 40 3.00 -16.48 -14.60
N TRP A 41 3.83 -16.28 -13.56
CA TRP A 41 5.16 -16.91 -13.39
C TRP A 41 6.25 -16.46 -14.37
N THR A 42 6.03 -15.36 -15.09
CA THR A 42 7.05 -14.70 -15.90
C THR A 42 7.44 -13.35 -15.28
N PRO A 43 8.64 -12.81 -15.58
CA PRO A 43 8.97 -11.45 -15.18
C PRO A 43 7.97 -10.47 -15.80
N GLY A 44 7.40 -9.59 -14.98
CA GLY A 44 6.47 -8.55 -15.42
C GLY A 44 6.45 -7.39 -14.45
N HIS A 45 5.47 -6.50 -14.62
CA HIS A 45 5.34 -5.33 -13.76
C HIS A 45 5.01 -5.75 -12.32
N ILE A 46 5.83 -5.31 -11.37
CA ILE A 46 5.63 -5.54 -9.94
C ILE A 46 4.83 -4.39 -9.34
N HIS A 47 3.97 -4.71 -8.39
CA HIS A 47 3.17 -3.75 -7.67
C HIS A 47 3.51 -3.84 -6.19
N TYR A 48 3.73 -2.70 -5.55
CA TYR A 48 3.64 -2.62 -4.10
C TYR A 48 2.25 -2.17 -3.73
N VAL A 49 1.60 -2.93 -2.85
CA VAL A 49 0.36 -2.48 -2.24
C VAL A 49 0.65 -2.07 -0.81
N VAL A 50 0.29 -0.83 -0.51
CA VAL A 50 0.38 -0.21 0.80
C VAL A 50 -1.05 -0.16 1.35
N GLN A 51 -1.35 -1.05 2.29
CA GLN A 51 -2.71 -1.27 2.78
C GLN A 51 -2.83 -0.85 4.25
N PRO A 52 -3.76 0.06 4.60
CA PRO A 52 -4.13 0.28 5.98
C PRO A 52 -4.84 -0.95 6.55
N ALA A 53 -4.47 -1.33 7.77
CA ALA A 53 -5.06 -2.43 8.51
C ALA A 53 -5.52 -1.95 9.89
N TYR A 54 -6.69 -2.42 10.30
CA TYR A 54 -7.34 -2.02 11.55
C TYR A 54 -7.60 -3.24 12.41
N ASN A 55 -7.47 -3.10 13.73
CA ASN A 55 -7.75 -4.17 14.69
C ASN A 55 -9.21 -4.64 14.60
N SER A 56 -10.14 -3.74 14.27
CA SER A 56 -11.57 -4.06 14.06
C SER A 56 -11.83 -5.01 12.89
N GLN A 57 -10.90 -5.15 11.95
CA GLN A 57 -11.05 -6.08 10.82
C GLN A 57 -11.07 -7.55 11.26
N GLN A 58 -10.60 -7.87 12.47
CA GLN A 58 -10.69 -9.22 13.05
C GLN A 58 -12.15 -9.71 13.21
N GLU A 59 -13.13 -8.81 13.20
CA GLU A 59 -14.55 -9.16 13.26
C GLU A 59 -15.07 -9.73 11.92
N GLN A 60 -14.39 -9.42 10.81
CA GLN A 60 -14.85 -9.73 9.45
C GLN A 60 -13.90 -10.65 8.69
N PHE A 61 -12.61 -10.61 9.02
CA PHE A 61 -11.56 -11.33 8.32
C PHE A 61 -10.83 -12.28 9.26
N SER A 62 -10.50 -13.46 8.74
CA SER A 62 -9.97 -14.55 9.58
C SER A 62 -8.47 -14.48 9.80
N ASN A 63 -7.74 -13.79 8.92
CA ASN A 63 -6.27 -13.78 8.94
C ASN A 63 -5.71 -12.39 8.61
N PRO A 64 -4.65 -11.92 9.32
CA PRO A 64 -4.00 -10.65 9.03
C PRO A 64 -3.02 -10.73 7.83
N GLY A 65 -2.35 -9.62 7.56
CA GLY A 65 -1.23 -9.55 6.60
C GLY A 65 -1.65 -9.71 5.13
N PRO A 66 -0.84 -10.36 4.27
CA PRO A 66 -1.16 -10.55 2.85
C PRO A 66 -2.45 -11.35 2.60
N VAL A 67 -2.89 -12.16 3.58
CA VAL A 67 -4.14 -12.92 3.46
C VAL A 67 -5.34 -11.98 3.53
N LEU A 68 -5.37 -11.06 4.50
CA LEU A 68 -6.38 -9.99 4.59
C LEU A 68 -6.50 -9.24 3.26
N GLN A 69 -5.36 -8.81 2.70
CA GLN A 69 -5.33 -8.10 1.43
C GLN A 69 -5.96 -8.91 0.29
N LYS A 70 -5.60 -10.20 0.19
CA LYS A 70 -6.16 -11.10 -0.82
C LYS A 70 -7.68 -11.26 -0.65
N GLU A 71 -8.15 -11.41 0.57
CA GLU A 71 -9.58 -11.52 0.90
C GLU A 71 -10.33 -10.23 0.50
N MET A 72 -9.80 -9.04 0.83
CA MET A 72 -10.38 -7.76 0.44
C MET A 72 -10.46 -7.59 -1.09
N PHE A 73 -9.41 -7.99 -1.82
CA PHE A 73 -9.45 -7.99 -3.30
C PHE A 73 -10.48 -8.96 -3.87
N ALA A 74 -10.71 -10.11 -3.23
CA ALA A 74 -11.70 -11.08 -3.65
C ALA A 74 -13.14 -10.57 -3.42
N ASN A 75 -13.36 -9.75 -2.40
CA ASN A 75 -14.66 -9.13 -2.10
C ASN A 75 -15.11 -8.11 -3.17
N LYS A 76 -14.17 -7.52 -3.92
CA LYS A 76 -14.44 -6.61 -5.05
C LYS A 76 -15.39 -5.47 -4.71
N GLU A 77 -15.26 -4.92 -3.50
CA GLU A 77 -16.08 -3.78 -3.10
C GLU A 77 -15.80 -2.59 -4.03
N PRO A 78 -16.84 -2.00 -4.63
CA PRO A 78 -16.67 -0.87 -5.52
C PRO A 78 -16.21 0.35 -4.73
N LEU A 79 -15.17 1.01 -5.23
CA LEU A 79 -14.71 2.27 -4.65
C LEU A 79 -15.60 3.42 -5.11
N VAL A 80 -15.93 4.33 -4.20
CA VAL A 80 -16.62 5.58 -4.52
C VAL A 80 -15.60 6.55 -5.09
N VAL A 81 -15.78 6.96 -6.35
CA VAL A 81 -14.80 7.79 -7.08
C VAL A 81 -14.44 9.08 -6.33
N ALA A 82 -15.44 9.79 -5.80
CA ALA A 82 -15.21 11.02 -5.05
C ALA A 82 -14.37 10.81 -3.77
N GLU A 83 -14.49 9.66 -3.12
CA GLU A 83 -13.68 9.33 -1.94
C GLU A 83 -12.24 9.01 -2.32
N VAL A 84 -12.04 8.35 -3.46
CA VAL A 84 -10.71 8.10 -4.03
C VAL A 84 -10.03 9.41 -4.40
N GLU A 85 -10.73 10.32 -5.07
CA GLU A 85 -10.20 11.65 -5.42
C GLU A 85 -9.81 12.44 -4.17
N ALA A 86 -10.70 12.50 -3.16
CA ALA A 86 -10.40 13.17 -1.90
C ALA A 86 -9.24 12.53 -1.12
N PHE A 87 -9.05 11.21 -1.24
CA PHE A 87 -7.87 10.53 -0.71
C PHE A 87 -6.61 10.98 -1.47
N CYS A 88 -6.64 10.98 -2.81
CA CYS A 88 -5.52 11.37 -3.66
C CYS A 88 -5.08 12.82 -3.43
N ASP A 89 -6.02 13.76 -3.25
CA ASP A 89 -5.70 15.17 -2.97
C ASP A 89 -4.96 15.33 -1.63
N ARG A 90 -5.45 14.65 -0.59
CA ARG A 90 -4.79 14.63 0.73
C ARG A 90 -3.41 13.98 0.66
N ALA A 91 -3.31 12.84 -0.01
CA ALA A 91 -2.04 12.14 -0.21
C ALA A 91 -1.02 13.01 -0.94
N SER A 92 -1.42 13.65 -2.04
CA SER A 92 -0.56 14.54 -2.82
C SER A 92 -0.03 15.70 -1.98
N THR A 93 -0.90 16.30 -1.15
CA THR A 93 -0.50 17.36 -0.22
C THR A 93 0.56 16.87 0.76
N ILE A 94 0.40 15.68 1.35
CA ILE A 94 1.35 15.14 2.33
C ILE A 94 2.65 14.66 1.66
N PHE A 95 2.59 14.12 0.44
CA PHE A 95 3.77 13.75 -0.32
C PHE A 95 4.60 14.96 -0.74
N SER A 96 3.99 16.13 -0.96
CA SER A 96 4.72 17.36 -1.28
C SER A 96 5.67 17.81 -0.16
N THR A 97 5.50 17.29 1.06
CA THR A 97 6.37 17.56 2.21
C THR A 97 7.34 16.41 2.50
N ALA A 98 7.38 15.36 1.66
CA ALA A 98 8.25 14.20 1.84
C ALA A 98 9.68 14.51 1.37
N ASN A 99 10.66 13.93 2.06
CA ASN A 99 12.06 13.95 1.66
C ASN A 99 12.44 12.55 1.18
N PHE A 100 12.73 12.41 -0.11
CA PHE A 100 13.13 11.15 -0.73
C PHE A 100 14.64 10.95 -0.70
#